data_AF-D6PKP9-F1
#
_entry.id   AF-D6PKP9-F1
#
_cell.length_a   1.000
_cell.length_b   1.000
_cell.length_c   1.000
_cell.angle_alpha   90.00
_cell.angle_beta   90.00
_cell.angle_gamma   90.00
#
_symmetry.space_group_name_H-M   'P 1'
#
loop_
_entity.id
_entity.type
_entity.pdbx_description
1 polymer ?
#
loop_
_entity_poly.entity_id
_entity_poly.type
_entity_poly.pdbx_seq_one_letter_code
_entity_poly.pdbx_strand_id
1 'polypeptide(L)'
;MEDLSQKRFTDTLAPEAVSAELLPIVKDLGVLNNCRELASQGWTVVEAAAAPEFTTALRDAILKLSSRGGANMLLAKDKVFAEAVLQPKLLALAEFSVGRGFLLSQVAASVREKDAPCIGLHADHNWLPAPFPEHNMLLTACWACDEYSEAGGATLIVPGSGAERRHPSQQECEDLVGAIAVECPAGSIVVWDGNVWHSNYPRVIDGQRVVCHITYSRLM
;
A
#
# COMPACT_ATOMS: atom_id res chain seq x y z
N MET A 1 -42.61 18.55 19.99
CA MET A 1 -42.65 18.38 18.52
C MET A 1 -41.65 17.31 18.20
N GLU A 2 -42.10 16.15 17.71
CA GLU A 2 -41.18 15.18 17.09
C GLU A 2 -40.62 15.83 15.84
N ASP A 3 -39.29 15.78 15.70
CA ASP A 3 -38.60 16.23 14.50
C ASP A 3 -38.98 15.28 13.35
N LEU A 4 -39.80 15.78 12.43
CA LEU A 4 -40.26 15.11 11.23
C LEU A 4 -39.24 15.18 10.08
N SER A 5 -38.01 15.64 10.34
CA SER A 5 -36.96 15.61 9.33
C SER A 5 -36.76 14.17 8.84
N GLN A 6 -36.88 13.97 7.53
CA GLN A 6 -36.65 12.67 6.90
C GLN A 6 -35.23 12.22 7.24
N LYS A 7 -35.09 11.24 8.14
CA LYS A 7 -33.80 10.68 8.50
C LYS A 7 -33.17 10.10 7.24
N ARG A 8 -32.13 10.77 6.73
CA ARG A 8 -31.36 10.26 5.60
C ARG A 8 -30.66 9.00 6.06
N PHE A 9 -30.92 7.89 5.38
CA PHE A 9 -30.20 6.61 5.61
C PHE A 9 -28.89 6.54 4.80
N THR A 10 -28.52 7.63 4.13
CA THR A 10 -27.43 7.69 3.12
C THR A 10 -26.36 8.72 3.50
N ASP A 11 -26.09 8.92 4.78
CA ASP A 11 -24.97 9.76 5.19
C ASP A 11 -23.66 9.03 4.86
N THR A 12 -22.99 9.51 3.83
CA THR A 12 -21.66 9.05 3.42
C THR A 12 -20.60 9.97 4.02
N LEU A 13 -19.53 9.38 4.53
CA LEU A 13 -18.38 10.13 5.03
C LEU A 13 -17.53 10.66 3.86
N ALA A 14 -16.89 11.80 4.09
CA ALA A 14 -15.85 12.30 3.19
C ALA A 14 -14.64 11.33 3.19
N PRO A 15 -13.87 11.22 2.09
CA PRO A 15 -12.73 10.29 2.00
C PRO A 15 -11.70 10.42 3.12
N GLU A 16 -11.51 11.63 3.64
CA GLU A 16 -10.57 11.96 4.72
C GLU A 16 -11.11 11.66 6.13
N ALA A 17 -12.40 11.36 6.26
CA ALA A 17 -13.06 11.22 7.56
C ALA A 17 -12.96 9.78 8.09
N VAL A 18 -12.48 9.65 9.33
CA VAL A 18 -12.54 8.39 10.08
C VAL A 18 -13.94 8.22 10.65
N SER A 19 -14.60 7.08 10.38
CA SER A 19 -15.94 6.79 10.90
C SER A 19 -15.97 6.69 12.42
N ALA A 20 -17.14 6.89 13.02
CA ALA A 20 -17.32 6.76 14.47
C ALA A 20 -16.99 5.34 14.96
N GLU A 21 -17.28 4.33 14.12
CA GLU A 21 -16.99 2.92 14.39
C GLU A 21 -15.50 2.58 14.25
N LEU A 22 -14.81 3.16 13.26
CA LEU A 22 -13.40 2.89 13.00
C LEU A 22 -12.48 3.66 13.97
N LEU A 23 -12.89 4.84 14.43
CA LEU A 23 -12.09 5.71 15.29
C LEU A 23 -11.51 5.03 16.55
N PRO A 24 -12.29 4.26 17.36
CA PRO A 24 -11.71 3.54 18.50
C PRO A 24 -10.68 2.50 18.07
N ILE A 25 -10.89 1.81 16.94
CA ILE A 25 -10.01 0.77 16.42
C ILE A 25 -8.65 1.37 16.00
N VAL A 26 -8.65 2.43 15.19
CA VAL A 26 -7.41 3.05 14.72
C VAL A 26 -6.62 3.71 15.86
N LYS A 27 -7.31 4.15 16.93
CA LYS A 27 -6.65 4.65 18.15
C LYS A 27 -5.98 3.55 18.93
N ASP A 28 -6.68 2.43 19.18
CA ASP A 28 -6.15 1.27 19.91
C ASP A 28 -4.95 0.65 19.19
N LEU A 29 -5.04 0.54 17.86
CA LEU A 29 -3.96 0.05 17.01
C LEU A 29 -2.82 1.05 16.79
N GLY A 30 -2.97 2.30 17.23
CA GLY A 30 -1.97 3.36 17.09
C GLY A 30 -1.76 3.86 15.65
N VAL A 31 -2.74 3.69 14.75
CA VAL A 31 -2.64 4.03 13.31
C VAL A 31 -3.45 5.26 12.91
N LEU A 32 -3.99 6.01 13.87
CA LEU A 32 -4.75 7.24 13.58
C LEU A 32 -3.92 8.29 12.81
N ASN A 33 -2.61 8.38 13.08
CA ASN A 33 -1.74 9.29 12.32
C ASN A 33 -1.51 8.78 10.89
N ASN A 34 -1.38 7.48 10.69
CA ASN A 34 -1.29 6.89 9.35
C ASN A 34 -2.56 7.18 8.52
N CYS A 35 -3.76 7.16 9.12
CA CYS A 35 -4.98 7.61 8.44
C CYS A 35 -4.90 9.08 7.99
N ARG A 36 -4.36 9.96 8.85
CA ARG A 36 -4.19 11.39 8.52
C ARG A 36 -3.19 11.59 7.39
N GLU A 37 -2.08 10.85 7.40
CA GLU A 37 -1.08 10.87 6.35
C GLU A 37 -1.67 10.38 5.01
N LEU A 38 -2.39 9.26 5.01
CA LEU A 38 -3.12 8.80 3.82
C LEU A 38 -4.06 9.89 3.29
N ALA A 39 -4.86 10.51 4.16
CA ALA A 39 -5.76 11.59 3.75
C ALA A 39 -5.03 12.82 3.19
N SER A 40 -3.87 13.19 3.74
CA SER A 40 -3.18 14.43 3.36
C SER A 40 -2.23 14.27 2.17
N GLN A 41 -1.59 13.11 2.02
CA GLN A 41 -0.53 12.89 1.04
C GLN A 41 -0.70 11.61 0.21
N GLY A 42 -1.66 10.74 0.54
CA GLY A 42 -1.96 9.51 -0.21
C GLY A 42 -1.05 8.33 0.11
N TRP A 43 -0.11 8.45 1.06
CA TRP A 43 0.79 7.37 1.45
C TRP A 43 1.27 7.50 2.90
N THR A 44 1.76 6.40 3.47
CA THR A 44 2.26 6.31 4.85
C THR A 44 3.14 5.08 5.05
N VAL A 45 3.84 5.00 6.18
CA VAL A 45 4.61 3.83 6.62
C VAL A 45 4.09 3.36 7.98
N VAL A 46 3.73 2.09 8.07
CA VAL A 46 3.36 1.42 9.32
C VAL A 46 4.54 0.62 9.82
N GLU A 47 5.20 1.14 10.86
CA GLU A 47 6.25 0.40 11.55
C GLU A 47 5.68 -0.62 12.55
N ALA A 48 6.49 -1.65 12.85
CA ALA A 48 6.16 -2.71 13.79
C ALA A 48 4.75 -3.28 13.56
N ALA A 49 4.46 -3.67 12.31
CA ALA A 49 3.16 -4.20 11.94
C ALA A 49 2.91 -5.62 12.49
N ALA A 50 3.98 -6.40 12.68
CA ALA A 50 3.96 -7.69 13.35
C ALA A 50 5.28 -7.95 14.11
N ALA A 51 5.35 -9.07 14.81
CA ALA A 51 6.59 -9.53 15.45
C ALA A 51 7.69 -9.81 14.39
N PRO A 52 8.97 -9.59 14.71
CA PRO A 52 10.07 -9.83 13.77
C PRO A 52 10.07 -11.25 13.16
N GLU A 53 9.72 -12.25 13.97
CA GLU A 53 9.67 -13.65 13.55
C GLU A 53 8.62 -13.90 12.46
N PHE A 54 7.52 -13.14 12.46
CA PHE A 54 6.52 -13.19 11.41
C PHE A 54 7.10 -12.69 10.08
N THR A 55 7.85 -11.59 10.12
CA THR A 55 8.51 -11.05 8.92
C THR A 55 9.54 -12.01 8.36
N THR A 56 10.32 -12.68 9.22
CA THR A 56 11.24 -13.74 8.80
C THR A 56 10.49 -14.90 8.14
N ALA A 57 9.41 -15.39 8.73
CA ALA A 57 8.61 -16.48 8.15
C ALA A 57 7.98 -16.10 6.81
N LEU A 58 7.46 -14.88 6.69
CA LEU A 58 6.92 -14.34 5.44
C LEU A 58 7.98 -14.27 4.35
N ARG A 59 9.18 -13.76 4.70
CA ARG A 59 10.33 -13.69 3.80
C ARG A 59 10.73 -15.08 3.28
N ASP A 60 10.85 -16.05 4.17
CA ASP A 60 11.26 -17.42 3.81
C ASP A 60 10.22 -18.11 2.91
N ALA A 61 8.93 -17.93 3.19
CA ALA A 61 7.87 -18.42 2.34
C ALA A 61 7.91 -17.80 0.94
N ILE A 62 8.15 -16.48 0.85
CA ILE A 62 8.32 -15.80 -0.44
C ILE A 62 9.50 -16.37 -1.21
N LEU A 63 10.69 -16.49 -0.60
CA LEU A 63 11.87 -17.02 -1.28
C LEU A 63 11.66 -18.45 -1.76
N LYS A 64 10.99 -19.29 -0.97
CA LYS A 64 10.65 -20.67 -1.34
C LYS A 64 9.70 -20.75 -2.55
N LEU A 65 8.74 -19.82 -2.64
CA LEU A 65 7.70 -19.82 -3.67
C LEU A 65 8.03 -18.96 -4.89
N SER A 66 9.05 -18.11 -4.79
CA SER A 66 9.46 -17.20 -5.86
C SER A 66 10.20 -17.91 -6.97
N SER A 67 9.89 -17.52 -8.20
CA SER A 67 10.63 -17.95 -9.39
C SER A 67 10.81 -16.74 -10.30
N ARG A 68 12.01 -16.53 -10.84
CA ARG A 68 12.34 -15.39 -11.73
C ARG A 68 12.01 -14.02 -11.11
N GLY A 69 12.41 -13.77 -9.86
CA GLY A 69 12.31 -12.44 -9.24
C GLY A 69 10.96 -12.11 -8.59
N GLY A 70 10.05 -13.07 -8.43
CA GLY A 70 8.82 -12.88 -7.67
C GLY A 70 7.86 -14.06 -7.69
N ALA A 71 6.66 -13.85 -7.16
CA ALA A 71 5.57 -14.82 -7.17
C ALA A 71 4.20 -14.13 -7.17
N ASN A 72 3.20 -14.75 -7.80
CA ASN A 72 1.82 -14.27 -7.85
C ASN A 72 0.86 -15.30 -7.25
N MET A 73 -0.39 -14.88 -7.00
CA MET A 73 -1.47 -15.73 -6.47
C MET A 73 -1.06 -16.43 -5.16
N LEU A 74 -0.49 -15.67 -4.22
CA LEU A 74 0.15 -16.21 -3.02
C LEU A 74 -0.82 -16.59 -1.91
N LEU A 75 -2.01 -15.99 -1.86
CA LEU A 75 -2.95 -16.13 -0.74
C LEU A 75 -3.20 -17.59 -0.32
N ALA A 76 -3.40 -18.48 -1.30
CA ALA A 76 -3.71 -19.89 -1.05
C ALA A 76 -2.48 -20.81 -0.95
N LYS A 77 -1.26 -20.28 -1.12
CA LYS A 77 -0.02 -21.08 -1.23
C LYS A 77 0.64 -21.37 0.11
N ASP A 78 0.47 -20.48 1.08
CA ASP A 78 0.95 -20.65 2.45
C ASP A 78 0.07 -19.82 3.40
N LYS A 79 -0.16 -20.33 4.61
CA LYS A 79 -0.97 -19.63 5.62
C LYS A 79 -0.39 -18.28 6.03
N VAL A 80 0.93 -18.09 5.92
CA VAL A 80 1.58 -16.82 6.29
C VAL A 80 1.05 -15.64 5.48
N PHE A 81 0.62 -15.87 4.23
CA PHE A 81 0.01 -14.83 3.40
C PHE A 81 -1.40 -14.47 3.88
N ALA A 82 -2.19 -15.46 4.30
CA ALA A 82 -3.49 -15.21 4.91
C ALA A 82 -3.34 -14.47 6.25
N GLU A 83 -2.33 -14.81 7.05
CA GLU A 83 -1.99 -14.10 8.27
C GLU A 83 -1.53 -12.65 7.96
N ALA A 84 -0.76 -12.43 6.89
CA ALA A 84 -0.28 -11.10 6.49
C ALA A 84 -1.42 -10.18 6.02
N VAL A 85 -2.35 -10.68 5.19
CA VAL A 85 -3.50 -9.88 4.74
C VAL A 85 -4.51 -9.60 5.85
N LEU A 86 -4.46 -10.34 6.96
CA LEU A 86 -5.35 -10.14 8.10
C LEU A 86 -4.72 -9.29 9.21
N GLN A 87 -3.58 -8.64 8.94
CA GLN A 87 -2.90 -7.83 9.95
C GLN A 87 -3.77 -6.65 10.38
N PRO A 88 -4.08 -6.50 11.70
CA PRO A 88 -5.10 -5.56 12.18
C PRO A 88 -4.86 -4.11 11.75
N LYS A 89 -3.62 -3.64 11.84
CA LYS A 89 -3.22 -2.28 11.40
C LYS A 89 -3.52 -2.07 9.92
N LEU A 90 -3.22 -3.07 9.09
CA LEU A 90 -3.43 -3.00 7.65
C LEU A 90 -4.93 -3.03 7.29
N LEU A 91 -5.72 -3.90 7.93
CA LEU A 91 -7.18 -3.94 7.72
C LEU A 91 -7.86 -2.62 8.12
N ALA A 92 -7.41 -1.99 9.21
CA ALA A 92 -7.94 -0.69 9.63
C ALA A 92 -7.63 0.43 8.62
N LEU A 93 -6.44 0.42 8.00
CA LEU A 93 -6.09 1.35 6.93
C LEU A 93 -6.83 1.05 5.62
N ALA A 94 -7.06 -0.23 5.30
CA ALA A 94 -7.89 -0.62 4.16
C ALA A 94 -9.33 -0.13 4.33
N GLU A 95 -9.94 -0.32 5.50
CA GLU A 95 -11.26 0.20 5.79
C GLU A 95 -11.31 1.73 5.68
N PHE A 96 -10.30 2.42 6.21
CA PHE A 96 -10.20 3.88 6.12
C PHE A 96 -10.14 4.35 4.65
N SER A 97 -9.22 3.79 3.86
CA SER A 97 -8.93 4.29 2.51
C SER A 97 -9.97 3.84 1.48
N VAL A 98 -10.23 2.53 1.38
CA VAL A 98 -11.11 1.96 0.34
C VAL A 98 -12.51 1.61 0.86
N GLY A 99 -12.79 1.87 2.14
CA GLY A 99 -14.13 1.80 2.75
C GLY A 99 -14.43 0.45 3.39
N ARG A 100 -15.39 0.41 4.33
CA ARG A 100 -15.78 -0.77 5.15
C ARG A 100 -16.10 -2.06 4.39
N GLY A 101 -16.50 -1.95 3.12
CA GLY A 101 -16.77 -3.09 2.24
C GLY A 101 -15.58 -3.52 1.38
N PHE A 102 -14.36 -3.17 1.75
CA PHE A 102 -13.16 -3.47 0.97
C PHE A 102 -12.98 -4.97 0.72
N LEU A 103 -12.41 -5.29 -0.43
CA LEU A 103 -12.10 -6.65 -0.84
C LEU A 103 -10.59 -6.80 -0.97
N LEU A 104 -10.07 -7.97 -0.60
CA LEU A 104 -8.72 -8.35 -0.97
C LEU A 104 -8.68 -8.60 -2.48
N SER A 105 -7.84 -7.86 -3.20
CA SER A 105 -7.70 -7.96 -4.65
C SER A 105 -6.54 -8.89 -5.02
N GLN A 106 -5.36 -8.67 -4.44
CA GLN A 106 -4.12 -9.26 -4.94
C GLN A 106 -3.16 -9.54 -3.76
N VAL A 107 -2.48 -10.69 -3.81
CA VAL A 107 -1.30 -10.99 -2.99
C VAL A 107 -0.17 -11.55 -3.87
N ALA A 108 0.88 -10.76 -4.05
CA ALA A 108 2.09 -11.11 -4.81
C ALA A 108 3.34 -10.86 -3.97
N ALA A 109 4.48 -11.21 -4.54
CA ALA A 109 5.77 -10.90 -3.97
C ALA A 109 6.79 -10.56 -5.06
N SER A 110 7.75 -9.71 -4.71
CA SER A 110 8.91 -9.41 -5.54
C SER A 110 10.19 -9.74 -4.79
N VAL A 111 11.16 -10.32 -5.49
CA VAL A 111 12.53 -10.55 -5.03
C VAL A 111 13.45 -9.82 -6.01
N ARG A 112 14.10 -8.75 -5.53
CA ARG A 112 15.03 -7.94 -6.34
C ARG A 112 16.47 -8.25 -5.92
N GLU A 113 17.25 -8.76 -6.85
CA GLU A 113 18.69 -8.96 -6.69
C GLU A 113 19.46 -7.65 -6.92
N LYS A 114 20.78 -7.68 -6.72
CA LYS A 114 21.68 -6.63 -7.20
C LYS A 114 21.48 -6.36 -8.70
N ASP A 115 21.58 -5.09 -9.07
CA ASP A 115 21.43 -4.56 -10.43
C ASP A 115 20.01 -4.69 -10.99
N ALA A 116 19.02 -5.08 -10.16
CA ALA A 116 17.63 -5.04 -10.56
C ALA A 116 17.20 -3.60 -10.89
N PRO A 117 16.64 -3.34 -12.08
CA PRO A 117 16.30 -1.99 -12.52
C PRO A 117 15.09 -1.42 -11.79
N CYS A 118 14.80 -0.13 -11.93
CA CYS A 118 13.48 0.40 -11.58
C CYS A 118 12.39 -0.24 -12.46
N ILE A 119 11.16 -0.22 -11.97
CA ILE A 119 9.99 -0.34 -12.86
C ILE A 119 9.61 1.05 -13.37
N GLY A 120 8.85 1.12 -14.47
CA GLY A 120 8.35 2.41 -14.94
C GLY A 120 7.53 3.09 -13.83
N LEU A 121 7.65 4.42 -13.70
CA LEU A 121 6.79 5.19 -12.82
C LEU A 121 5.32 4.98 -13.26
N HIS A 122 4.44 4.68 -12.31
CA HIS A 122 3.04 4.38 -12.61
C HIS A 122 2.15 4.65 -11.40
N ALA A 123 0.84 4.54 -11.63
CA ALA A 123 -0.20 4.55 -10.61
C ALA A 123 -0.92 3.19 -10.65
N ASP A 124 -1.47 2.74 -9.52
CA ASP A 124 -2.10 1.42 -9.45
C ASP A 124 -3.52 1.39 -10.04
N HIS A 125 -4.18 2.53 -10.24
CA HIS A 125 -5.46 2.63 -10.96
C HIS A 125 -5.36 2.35 -12.48
N ASN A 126 -4.44 1.48 -12.90
CA ASN A 126 -4.16 1.13 -14.30
C ASN A 126 -5.35 0.51 -15.07
N TRP A 127 -6.39 0.05 -14.38
CA TRP A 127 -7.60 -0.49 -15.00
C TRP A 127 -8.72 0.56 -15.18
N LEU A 128 -8.52 1.78 -14.70
CA LEU A 128 -9.50 2.86 -14.80
C LEU A 128 -9.08 3.85 -15.91
N PRO A 129 -10.02 4.36 -16.73
CA PRO A 129 -9.72 5.47 -17.61
C PRO A 129 -9.42 6.72 -16.78
N ALA A 130 -8.48 7.54 -17.25
CA ALA A 130 -8.27 8.86 -16.69
C ALA A 130 -9.48 9.79 -17.01
N PRO A 131 -9.84 10.73 -16.11
CA PRO A 131 -9.23 10.95 -14.81
C PRO A 131 -9.61 9.86 -13.80
N PHE A 132 -8.64 9.43 -12.99
CA PHE A 132 -8.88 8.52 -11.90
C PHE A 132 -9.84 9.14 -10.86
N PRO A 133 -10.63 8.33 -10.13
CA PRO A 133 -11.58 8.84 -9.17
C PRO A 133 -10.92 9.63 -8.03
N GLU A 134 -11.65 10.63 -7.53
CA GLU A 134 -11.23 11.42 -6.36
C GLU A 134 -11.32 10.61 -5.07
N HIS A 135 -12.33 9.76 -4.94
CA HIS A 135 -12.37 8.78 -3.87
C HIS A 135 -11.44 7.62 -4.22
N ASN A 136 -10.66 7.14 -3.26
CA ASN A 136 -9.72 6.06 -3.55
C ASN A 136 -10.45 4.72 -3.83
N MET A 137 -9.96 3.99 -4.83
CA MET A 137 -10.48 2.68 -5.22
C MET A 137 -9.52 1.54 -4.89
N LEU A 138 -8.23 1.82 -4.68
CA LEU A 138 -7.19 0.83 -4.41
C LEU A 138 -6.24 1.28 -3.31
N LEU A 139 -5.98 0.41 -2.34
CA LEU A 139 -4.92 0.59 -1.37
C LEU A 139 -3.86 -0.48 -1.61
N THR A 140 -2.64 -0.07 -1.92
CA THR A 140 -1.50 -0.98 -2.05
C THR A 140 -0.66 -0.92 -0.79
N ALA A 141 -0.26 -2.09 -0.30
CA ALA A 141 0.57 -2.28 0.88
C ALA A 141 1.75 -3.19 0.55
N CYS A 142 2.95 -2.65 0.68
CA CYS A 142 4.21 -3.38 0.52
C CYS A 142 4.80 -3.69 1.89
N TRP A 143 4.75 -4.96 2.27
CA TRP A 143 5.46 -5.47 3.44
C TRP A 143 6.95 -5.63 3.13
N ALA A 144 7.76 -4.74 3.67
CA ALA A 144 9.21 -4.78 3.53
C ALA A 144 9.76 -5.92 4.39
N CYS A 145 10.20 -7.03 3.77
CA CYS A 145 10.79 -8.15 4.52
C CYS A 145 12.29 -7.95 4.81
N ASP A 146 12.90 -7.00 4.13
CA ASP A 146 14.26 -6.50 4.34
C ASP A 146 14.18 -4.98 4.57
N GLU A 147 15.27 -4.39 5.08
CA GLU A 147 15.37 -2.93 5.21
C GLU A 147 15.19 -2.24 3.86
N TYR A 148 14.42 -1.16 3.85
CA TYR A 148 14.32 -0.25 2.72
C TYR A 148 15.31 0.89 2.87
N SER A 149 16.20 1.00 1.90
CA SER A 149 17.05 2.15 1.63
C SER A 149 17.05 2.44 0.13
N GLU A 150 17.39 3.65 -0.27
CA GLU A 150 17.46 4.01 -1.70
C GLU A 150 18.37 3.04 -2.48
N ALA A 151 19.58 2.80 -1.96
CA ALA A 151 20.56 1.90 -2.58
C ALA A 151 20.13 0.41 -2.54
N GLY A 152 19.27 0.04 -1.59
CA GLY A 152 18.63 -1.27 -1.47
C GLY A 152 17.45 -1.47 -2.44
N GLY A 153 17.10 -0.45 -3.22
CA GLY A 153 15.97 -0.47 -4.15
C GLY A 153 14.62 -0.30 -3.47
N ALA A 154 14.55 0.56 -2.45
CA ALA A 154 13.32 0.93 -1.78
C ALA A 154 12.21 1.39 -2.76
N THR A 155 10.97 1.37 -2.28
CA THR A 155 9.85 1.99 -3.01
C THR A 155 10.15 3.48 -3.24
N LEU A 156 9.91 3.93 -4.46
CA LEU A 156 9.95 5.33 -4.87
C LEU A 156 8.53 5.87 -4.86
N ILE A 157 8.30 7.04 -4.26
CA ILE A 157 7.02 7.77 -4.33
C ILE A 157 7.27 9.18 -4.85
N VAL A 158 6.33 9.71 -5.66
CA VAL A 158 6.27 11.14 -5.99
C VAL A 158 5.16 11.77 -5.14
N PRO A 159 5.47 12.47 -4.04
CA PRO A 159 4.45 13.06 -3.17
C PRO A 159 3.56 14.05 -3.92
N GLY A 160 2.26 14.05 -3.63
CA GLY A 160 1.28 14.95 -4.26
C GLY A 160 0.82 14.54 -5.66
N SER A 161 1.49 13.58 -6.31
CA SER A 161 1.13 13.09 -7.66
C SER A 161 -0.30 12.55 -7.77
N GLY A 162 -0.90 12.12 -6.66
CA GLY A 162 -2.30 11.66 -6.64
C GLY A 162 -3.30 12.71 -7.13
N ALA A 163 -2.97 14.00 -7.04
CA ALA A 163 -3.81 15.10 -7.54
C ALA A 163 -3.92 15.12 -9.08
N GLU A 164 -2.94 14.55 -9.79
CA GLU A 164 -2.93 14.48 -11.25
C GLU A 164 -4.04 13.58 -11.80
N ARG A 165 -4.46 12.55 -11.02
CA ARG A 165 -5.54 11.61 -11.37
C ARG A 165 -5.36 10.99 -12.76
N ARG A 166 -4.14 10.61 -13.09
CA ARG A 166 -3.75 9.95 -14.36
C ARG A 166 -2.45 9.21 -14.15
N HIS A 167 -2.05 8.43 -15.14
CA HIS A 167 -0.66 7.95 -15.19
C HIS A 167 0.32 9.10 -15.49
N PRO A 168 1.59 8.97 -15.07
CA PRO A 168 2.64 9.88 -15.51
C PRO A 168 2.81 9.80 -17.03
N SER A 169 3.16 10.93 -17.62
CA SER A 169 3.62 11.04 -18.99
C SER A 169 5.04 10.47 -19.13
N GLN A 170 5.47 10.25 -20.37
CA GLN A 170 6.83 9.76 -20.63
C GLN A 170 7.90 10.67 -20.02
N GLN A 171 7.75 12.00 -20.14
CA GLN A 171 8.71 12.96 -19.57
C GLN A 171 8.76 12.86 -18.04
N GLU A 172 7.61 12.73 -17.37
CA GLU A 172 7.54 12.58 -15.90
C GLU A 172 8.18 11.27 -15.43
N CYS A 173 8.07 10.19 -16.22
CA CYS A 173 8.78 8.94 -15.97
C CYS A 173 10.30 9.07 -16.10
N GLU A 174 10.79 9.94 -17.00
CA GLU A 174 12.21 10.17 -17.24
C GLU A 174 12.82 11.11 -16.19
N ASP A 175 12.11 12.19 -15.85
CA ASP A 175 12.64 13.24 -14.96
C ASP A 175 12.56 12.87 -13.48
N LEU A 176 11.54 12.10 -13.08
CA LEU A 176 11.28 11.70 -11.68
C LEU A 176 11.30 12.89 -10.69
N VAL A 177 10.82 14.06 -11.13
CA VAL A 177 10.85 15.29 -10.32
C VAL A 177 10.14 15.09 -9.00
N GLY A 178 10.83 15.36 -7.89
CA GLY A 178 10.26 15.26 -6.55
C GLY A 178 10.10 13.83 -6.02
N ALA A 179 10.61 12.83 -6.74
CA ALA A 179 10.64 11.46 -6.26
C ALA A 179 11.49 11.32 -4.98
N ILE A 180 11.01 10.51 -4.04
CA ILE A 180 11.70 10.17 -2.79
C ILE A 180 11.77 8.67 -2.60
N ALA A 181 12.84 8.20 -1.95
CA ALA A 181 12.92 6.83 -1.44
C ALA A 181 12.16 6.73 -0.12
N VAL A 182 11.29 5.73 0.00
CA VAL A 182 10.65 5.40 1.28
C VAL A 182 11.60 4.50 2.07
N GLU A 183 12.29 5.06 3.04
CA GLU A 183 13.22 4.33 3.91
C GLU A 183 12.52 3.84 5.18
N CYS A 184 12.72 2.57 5.54
CA CYS A 184 12.12 1.98 6.74
C CYS A 184 12.81 0.67 7.13
N PRO A 185 12.75 0.27 8.42
CA PRO A 185 13.29 -1.01 8.86
C PRO A 185 12.48 -2.19 8.32
N ALA A 186 13.10 -3.37 8.27
CA ALA A 186 12.42 -4.62 7.95
C ALA A 186 11.21 -4.85 8.88
N GLY A 187 10.12 -5.36 8.32
CA GLY A 187 8.84 -5.57 9.01
C GLY A 187 7.89 -4.38 8.96
N SER A 188 8.30 -3.27 8.35
CA SER A 188 7.42 -2.14 8.06
C SER A 188 6.52 -2.43 6.86
N ILE A 189 5.35 -1.78 6.82
CA ILE A 189 4.46 -1.80 5.67
C ILE A 189 4.39 -0.40 5.07
N VAL A 190 4.85 -0.24 3.83
CA VAL A 190 4.68 0.99 3.06
C VAL A 190 3.32 0.91 2.36
N VAL A 191 2.47 1.91 2.57
CA VAL A 191 1.08 1.91 2.09
C VAL A 191 0.81 3.16 1.26
N TRP A 192 0.12 3.03 0.12
CA TRP A 192 -0.30 4.16 -0.70
C TRP A 192 -1.63 3.91 -1.42
N ASP A 193 -2.30 5.02 -1.73
CA ASP A 193 -3.54 5.07 -2.50
C ASP A 193 -3.27 4.92 -4.00
N GLY A 194 -4.23 4.37 -4.75
CA GLY A 194 -4.04 3.96 -6.14
C GLY A 194 -3.74 5.08 -7.13
N ASN A 195 -3.97 6.34 -6.75
CA ASN A 195 -3.62 7.51 -7.55
C ASN A 195 -2.15 7.91 -7.44
N VAL A 196 -1.43 7.46 -6.41
CA VAL A 196 -0.06 7.89 -6.13
C VAL A 196 0.91 7.29 -7.15
N TRP A 197 1.71 8.16 -7.77
CA TRP A 197 2.80 7.73 -8.64
C TRP A 197 3.93 7.14 -7.83
N HIS A 198 4.32 5.94 -8.20
CA HIS A 198 5.33 5.19 -7.49
C HIS A 198 6.13 4.27 -8.44
N SER A 199 7.26 3.79 -7.92
CA SER A 199 8.16 2.84 -8.56
C SER A 199 9.04 2.18 -7.50
N ASN A 200 10.21 1.67 -7.87
CA ASN A 200 11.32 1.32 -7.00
C ASN A 200 12.61 1.97 -7.50
N TYR A 201 13.50 2.31 -6.58
CA TYR A 201 14.87 2.64 -6.96
C TYR A 201 15.60 1.39 -7.49
N PRO A 202 16.58 1.54 -8.40
CA PRO A 202 17.47 0.45 -8.77
C PRO A 202 18.20 -0.07 -7.55
N ARG A 203 18.33 -1.39 -7.43
CA ARG A 203 19.08 -2.00 -6.33
C ARG A 203 20.55 -2.09 -6.73
N VAL A 204 21.45 -1.45 -5.99
CA VAL A 204 22.89 -1.37 -6.35
C VAL A 204 23.82 -2.06 -5.35
N ILE A 205 23.33 -2.41 -4.17
CA ILE A 205 24.09 -3.15 -3.14
C ILE A 205 23.96 -4.67 -3.35
N ASP A 206 24.72 -5.47 -2.60
CA ASP A 206 24.63 -6.93 -2.65
C ASP A 206 23.39 -7.46 -1.89
N GLY A 207 23.04 -8.72 -2.13
CA GLY A 207 21.89 -9.38 -1.51
C GLY A 207 20.56 -9.15 -2.23
N GLN A 208 19.48 -9.53 -1.55
CA GLN A 208 18.11 -9.48 -2.07
C GLN A 208 17.30 -8.38 -1.37
N ARG A 209 16.22 -7.92 -2.02
CA ARG A 209 15.11 -7.19 -1.40
C ARG A 209 13.82 -7.97 -1.66
N VAL A 210 13.21 -8.46 -0.59
CA VAL A 210 12.01 -9.28 -0.58
C VAL A 210 10.83 -8.46 -0.08
N VAL A 211 9.74 -8.47 -0.83
CA VAL A 211 8.54 -7.66 -0.53
C VAL A 211 7.30 -8.48 -0.77
N CYS A 212 6.36 -8.48 0.17
CA CYS A 212 4.99 -8.96 -0.07
C CYS A 212 4.12 -7.77 -0.49
N HIS A 213 3.46 -7.88 -1.64
CA HIS A 213 2.53 -6.90 -2.17
C HIS A 213 1.12 -7.36 -1.85
N ILE A 214 0.35 -6.52 -1.17
CA ILE A 214 -1.04 -6.77 -0.79
C ILE A 214 -1.87 -5.59 -1.29
N THR A 215 -2.91 -5.87 -2.07
CA THR A 215 -3.82 -4.83 -2.58
C THR A 215 -5.24 -5.07 -2.11
N TYR A 216 -5.87 -4.03 -1.56
CA TYR A 216 -7.30 -4.00 -1.27
C TYR A 216 -7.99 -3.07 -2.26
N SER A 217 -9.23 -3.39 -2.61
CA SER A 217 -10.05 -2.58 -3.50
C SER A 217 -11.39 -2.20 -2.89
N ARG A 218 -11.88 -1.03 -3.28
CA ARG A 218 -13.28 -0.65 -3.09
C ARG A 218 -14.09 -1.32 -4.19
N LEU A 219 -15.04 -2.18 -3.81
CA LEU A 219 -16.07 -2.79 -4.66
C LEU A 219 -15.64 -3.06 -6.12
N MET A 220 -15.17 -4.28 -6.40
CA MET A 220 -15.11 -4.79 -7.78
C MET A 220 -16.06 -5.95 -7.96
#